data_AF-A0A9C8JCV5-F1
#
_entry.id   AF-A0A9C8JCV5-F1
#
_cell.length_a   1.000
_cell.length_b   1.000
_cell.length_c   1.000
_cell.angle_alpha   90.00
_cell.angle_beta   90.00
_cell.angle_gamma   90.00
#
_symmetry.space_group_name_H-M   'P 1'
#
loop_
_entity.id
_entity.type
_entity.pdbx_description
1 polymer ?
#
loop_
_entity_poly.entity_id
_entity_poly.type
_entity_poly.pdbx_seq_one_letter_code
_entity_poly.pdbx_strand_id
1 'polypeptide(L)'
;MAKVKSGTSADSLFASNEWHASQSYTRMSKELSSEVLERAFAVAKPSSNASFIGFTASNGNYVVVNVISAKDGVAADAAQEERDGLQSHLVRTYGTSELQALIDSLKENADIKLYKENL
;
A
#
# COMPACT_ATOMS: atom_id res chain seq x y z
N MET A 1 -3.10 -24.01 -10.39
CA MET A 1 -3.74 -22.68 -10.50
C MET A 1 -4.98 -22.63 -11.40
N ALA A 2 -5.00 -23.27 -12.58
CA ALA A 2 -6.13 -23.17 -13.52
C ALA A 2 -7.50 -23.58 -12.90
N LYS A 3 -7.51 -24.62 -12.05
CA LYS A 3 -8.74 -25.11 -11.39
C LYS A 3 -9.27 -24.22 -10.27
N VAL A 4 -8.39 -23.55 -9.52
CA VAL A 4 -8.80 -22.59 -8.49
C VAL A 4 -9.38 -21.32 -9.15
N LYS A 5 -8.77 -20.87 -10.25
CA LYS A 5 -9.26 -19.72 -11.04
C LYS A 5 -10.59 -19.98 -11.75
N SER A 6 -10.98 -21.23 -11.98
CA SER A 6 -12.25 -21.61 -12.61
C SER A 6 -13.43 -21.71 -11.63
N GLY A 7 -13.26 -21.29 -10.37
CA GLY A 7 -14.34 -21.28 -9.37
C GLY A 7 -14.55 -22.62 -8.64
N THR A 8 -13.64 -23.58 -8.79
CA THR A 8 -13.65 -24.80 -7.96
C THR A 8 -13.22 -24.44 -6.55
N SER A 9 -14.01 -24.84 -5.54
CA SER A 9 -13.72 -24.53 -4.14
C SER A 9 -12.32 -25.01 -3.74
N ALA A 10 -11.53 -24.12 -3.15
CA ALA A 10 -10.19 -24.45 -2.68
C ALA A 10 -10.21 -25.58 -1.64
N ASP A 11 -11.27 -25.67 -0.83
CA ASP A 11 -11.50 -26.76 0.12
C ASP A 11 -11.55 -28.14 -0.54
N SER A 12 -11.87 -28.21 -1.84
CA SER A 12 -11.91 -29.47 -2.61
C SER A 12 -10.59 -29.78 -3.33
N LEU A 13 -9.64 -28.84 -3.34
CA LEU A 13 -8.39 -28.93 -4.11
C LEU A 13 -7.15 -29.10 -3.23
N PHE A 14 -7.22 -28.74 -1.96
CA PHE A 14 -6.13 -28.85 -0.98
C PHE A 14 -6.47 -29.90 0.07
N ALA A 15 -5.47 -30.58 0.62
CA ALA A 15 -5.70 -31.56 1.68
C ALA A 15 -6.20 -30.86 2.96
N SER A 16 -6.88 -31.61 3.83
CA SER A 16 -7.30 -31.11 5.14
C SER A 16 -6.12 -30.46 5.86
N ASN A 17 -6.30 -29.22 6.35
CA ASN A 17 -5.29 -28.40 7.04
C ASN A 17 -4.28 -27.64 6.15
N GLU A 18 -4.36 -27.75 4.82
CA GLU A 18 -3.55 -26.95 3.87
C GLU A 18 -4.27 -25.68 3.38
N TRP A 19 -5.57 -25.57 3.67
CA TRP A 19 -6.39 -24.41 3.37
C TRP A 19 -6.98 -23.82 4.64
N HIS A 20 -6.79 -22.53 4.83
CA HIS A 20 -7.33 -21.80 5.98
C HIS A 20 -8.58 -21.02 5.56
N ALA A 21 -9.62 -21.06 6.40
CA ALA A 21 -10.87 -20.35 6.17
C ALA A 21 -10.63 -18.84 6.03
N SER A 22 -11.47 -18.18 5.22
CA SER A 22 -11.34 -16.76 4.91
C SER A 22 -11.39 -15.89 6.18
N GLN A 23 -10.24 -15.35 6.57
CA GLN A 23 -10.09 -14.41 7.69
C GLN A 23 -9.53 -13.07 7.19
N SER A 24 -9.81 -12.01 7.96
CA SER A 24 -9.29 -10.67 7.67
C SER A 24 -7.99 -10.44 8.44
N TYR A 25 -6.94 -10.04 7.72
CA TYR A 25 -5.62 -9.75 8.29
C TYR A 25 -5.22 -8.31 7.99
N THR A 26 -4.41 -7.73 8.88
CA THR A 26 -3.75 -6.44 8.65
C THR A 26 -2.31 -6.68 8.21
N ARG A 27 -1.63 -5.63 7.71
CA ARG A 27 -0.19 -5.69 7.39
C ARG A 27 0.68 -6.05 8.61
N MET A 28 0.14 -5.95 9.82
CA MET A 28 0.84 -6.19 11.09
C MET A 28 0.39 -7.47 11.80
N SER A 29 -0.52 -8.25 11.21
CA SER A 29 -0.97 -9.51 11.79
C SER A 29 0.20 -10.47 12.00
N LYS A 30 0.34 -11.02 13.21
CA LYS A 30 1.40 -11.98 13.55
C LYS A 30 1.04 -13.44 13.23
N GLU A 31 -0.21 -13.67 12.86
CA GLU A 31 -0.75 -15.00 12.57
C GLU A 31 -0.26 -15.57 11.22
N LEU A 32 0.23 -14.70 10.34
CA LEU A 32 0.77 -15.06 9.03
C LEU A 32 2.22 -14.58 8.90
N SER A 33 2.99 -15.28 8.08
CA SER A 33 4.34 -14.82 7.73
C SER A 33 4.28 -13.45 7.03
N SER A 34 5.26 -12.59 7.31
CA SER A 34 5.40 -11.28 6.68
C SER A 34 5.49 -11.37 5.16
N GLU A 35 6.16 -12.40 4.63
CA GLU A 35 6.27 -12.65 3.19
C GLU A 35 4.89 -12.89 2.53
N VAL A 36 4.02 -13.66 3.18
CA VAL A 36 2.65 -13.90 2.70
C VAL A 36 1.81 -12.61 2.74
N LEU A 37 1.90 -11.84 3.83
CA LEU A 37 1.19 -10.58 3.94
C LEU A 37 1.67 -9.57 2.90
N GLU A 38 2.99 -9.41 2.72
CA GLU A 38 3.55 -8.49 1.72
C GLU A 38 3.04 -8.82 0.31
N ARG A 39 3.06 -10.11 -0.06
CA ARG A 39 2.56 -10.54 -1.37
C ARG A 39 1.06 -10.36 -1.51
N ALA A 40 0.27 -10.64 -0.47
CA ALA A 40 -1.18 -10.42 -0.49
C ALA A 40 -1.54 -8.94 -0.66
N PHE A 41 -0.83 -8.04 0.01
CA PHE A 41 -1.07 -6.60 -0.05
C PHE A 41 -0.43 -5.90 -1.27
N ALA A 42 0.41 -6.59 -2.03
CA ALA A 42 0.93 -6.12 -3.32
C ALA A 42 -0.06 -6.36 -4.48
N VAL A 43 -1.12 -7.15 -4.25
CA VAL A 43 -2.14 -7.43 -5.25
C VAL A 43 -3.05 -6.22 -5.42
N ALA A 44 -3.43 -5.92 -6.66
CA ALA A 44 -4.44 -4.91 -6.95
C ALA A 44 -5.75 -5.22 -6.21
N LYS A 45 -6.39 -4.18 -5.66
CA LYS A 45 -7.64 -4.29 -4.91
C LYS A 45 -8.70 -5.02 -5.75
N PRO A 46 -9.22 -6.18 -5.30
CA PRO A 46 -10.24 -6.91 -6.02
C PRO A 46 -11.54 -6.06 -6.08
N SER A 47 -12.05 -5.78 -7.28
CA SER A 47 -13.28 -4.98 -7.47
C SER A 47 -14.55 -5.83 -7.58
N SER A 48 -14.45 -7.05 -8.13
CA SER A 48 -15.59 -7.95 -8.34
C SER A 48 -15.23 -9.43 -8.21
N ASN A 49 -14.05 -9.83 -8.69
CA ASN A 49 -13.56 -11.20 -8.60
C ASN A 49 -12.36 -11.29 -7.69
N ALA A 50 -12.30 -12.34 -6.87
CA ALA A 50 -11.18 -12.60 -6.00
C ALA A 50 -9.90 -12.79 -6.82
N SER A 51 -8.80 -12.21 -6.33
CA SER A 51 -7.51 -12.28 -7.01
C SER A 51 -6.67 -13.40 -6.43
N PHE A 52 -6.18 -14.28 -7.30
CA PHE A 52 -5.34 -15.40 -6.91
C PHE A 52 -3.89 -15.12 -7.25
N ILE A 53 -3.04 -15.23 -6.24
CA ILE A 53 -1.60 -15.25 -6.41
C ILE A 53 -1.05 -16.57 -5.89
N GLY A 54 0.08 -16.98 -6.42
CA GLY A 54 0.85 -18.04 -5.79
C GLY A 54 2.31 -17.87 -6.13
N PHE A 55 3.13 -18.20 -5.15
CA PHE A 55 4.55 -17.94 -5.16
C PHE A 55 5.26 -18.99 -4.32
N THR A 56 6.51 -19.25 -4.64
CA THR A 56 7.39 -20.03 -3.77
C THR A 56 7.93 -19.10 -2.71
N ALA A 57 7.63 -19.40 -1.45
CA ALA A 57 8.14 -18.67 -0.31
C ALA A 57 9.63 -18.98 -0.11
N SER A 58 10.32 -18.10 0.62
CA SER A 58 11.76 -18.23 0.93
C SER A 58 12.14 -19.56 1.61
N ASN A 59 11.19 -20.20 2.31
CA ASN A 59 11.36 -21.51 2.93
C ASN A 59 11.20 -22.70 1.96
N GLY A 60 10.99 -22.45 0.67
CA GLY A 60 10.82 -23.48 -0.36
C GLY A 60 9.39 -23.98 -0.53
N ASN A 61 8.45 -23.54 0.30
CA ASN A 61 7.04 -23.95 0.17
C ASN A 61 6.32 -23.15 -0.92
N TYR A 62 5.45 -23.81 -1.67
CA TYR A 62 4.58 -23.13 -2.61
C TYR A 62 3.30 -22.65 -1.90
N VAL A 63 3.09 -21.34 -1.86
CA VAL A 63 1.95 -20.71 -1.20
C VAL A 63 0.97 -20.21 -2.25
N VAL A 64 -0.33 -20.42 -2.01
CA VAL A 64 -1.42 -19.84 -2.80
C VAL A 64 -2.24 -18.92 -1.90
N VAL A 65 -2.46 -17.69 -2.34
CA VAL A 65 -3.28 -16.71 -1.61
C VAL A 65 -4.47 -16.33 -2.49
N ASN A 66 -5.66 -16.38 -1.89
CA ASN A 66 -6.90 -15.90 -2.48
C ASN A 66 -7.31 -14.60 -1.79
N VAL A 67 -7.13 -13.47 -2.48
CA VAL A 67 -7.52 -12.15 -1.98
C VAL A 67 -8.94 -11.86 -2.44
N ILE A 68 -9.89 -12.02 -1.52
CA ILE A 68 -11.32 -11.83 -1.79
C ILE A 68 -11.71 -10.34 -1.74
N SER A 69 -11.17 -9.60 -0.77
CA SER A 69 -11.42 -8.18 -0.62
C SER A 69 -10.24 -7.51 0.09
N ALA A 70 -10.02 -6.23 -0.21
CA ALA A 70 -9.12 -5.37 0.54
C ALA A 70 -9.91 -4.16 1.03
N LYS A 71 -9.79 -3.84 2.32
CA LYS A 71 -10.40 -2.67 2.94
C LYS A 71 -9.31 -1.66 3.24
N ASP A 72 -9.57 -0.41 2.89
CA ASP A 72 -8.67 0.68 3.27
C ASP A 72 -8.86 0.98 4.76
N GLY A 73 -7.77 1.32 5.44
CA GLY A 73 -7.85 1.81 6.81
C GLY A 73 -8.56 3.16 6.84
N VAL A 74 -9.35 3.42 7.86
CA VAL A 74 -10.00 4.73 8.05
C VAL A 74 -9.02 5.61 8.83
N ALA A 75 -8.69 6.80 8.31
CA ALA A 75 -7.76 7.73 8.98
C ALA A 75 -8.27 8.19 10.37
N ALA A 76 -9.59 8.15 10.59
CA ALA A 76 -10.20 8.42 11.88
C ALA A 76 -9.87 7.35 12.93
N ASP A 77 -9.56 6.11 12.51
CA ASP A 77 -9.22 5.00 13.41
C ASP A 77 -7.75 5.03 13.85
N ALA A 78 -6.90 5.85 13.20
CA ALA A 78 -5.51 6.05 13.62
C ALA A 78 -5.45 6.78 14.98
N ALA A 79 -4.39 6.56 15.76
CA ALA A 79 -4.19 7.34 16.98
C ALA A 79 -3.90 8.82 16.62
N GLN A 80 -4.20 9.75 17.53
CA GLN A 80 -3.94 11.17 17.26
C GLN A 80 -2.45 11.44 17.06
N GLU A 81 -1.61 10.76 17.83
CA GLU A 81 -0.16 10.84 17.76
C GLU A 81 0.38 10.37 16.40
N GLU A 82 -0.22 9.31 15.83
CA GLU A 82 0.15 8.82 14.50
C GLU A 82 -0.24 9.81 13.40
N ARG A 83 -1.42 10.43 13.52
CA ARG A 83 -1.87 11.48 12.60
C ARG A 83 -0.95 12.70 12.65
N ASP A 84 -0.62 13.17 13.85
CA ASP A 84 0.24 14.33 14.05
C ASP A 84 1.66 14.08 13.54
N GLY A 85 2.19 12.87 13.73
CA GLY A 85 3.47 12.44 13.18
C GLY A 85 3.47 12.41 11.65
N LEU A 86 2.41 11.88 11.04
CA LEU A 86 2.27 11.81 9.58
C LEU A 86 2.08 13.21 8.97
N GLN A 87 1.27 14.07 9.59
CA GLN A 87 1.10 15.46 9.19
C GLN A 87 2.43 16.21 9.25
N SER A 88 3.19 16.04 10.34
CA SER A 88 4.52 16.65 10.48
C SER A 88 5.50 16.17 9.41
N HIS A 89 5.41 14.91 8.98
CA HIS A 89 6.21 14.39 7.87
C HIS A 89 5.83 15.05 6.55
N LEU A 90 4.52 15.14 6.24
CA LEU A 90 4.03 15.80 5.02
C LEU A 90 4.46 17.28 4.97
N VAL A 91 4.33 18.01 6.08
CA VAL A 91 4.78 19.40 6.18
C VAL A 91 6.28 19.53 5.89
N ARG A 92 7.11 18.62 6.41
CA ARG A 92 8.55 18.63 6.10
C ARG A 92 8.84 18.31 4.64
N THR A 93 8.14 17.35 4.05
CA THR A 93 8.36 16.94 2.66
C THR A 93 7.91 18.00 1.66
N TYR A 94 6.78 18.67 1.90
CA TYR A 94 6.21 19.65 0.97
C TYR A 94 6.58 21.10 1.28
N GLY A 95 7.08 21.41 2.49
CA GLY A 95 7.41 22.78 2.90
C GLY A 95 8.42 23.47 1.98
N THR A 96 9.40 22.73 1.44
CA THR A 96 10.39 23.28 0.49
C THR A 96 9.75 23.64 -0.86
N SER A 97 8.85 22.80 -1.37
CA SER A 97 8.14 23.08 -2.63
C SER A 97 7.18 24.25 -2.51
N GLU A 98 6.44 24.34 -1.40
CA GLU A 98 5.54 25.47 -1.13
C GLU A 98 6.31 26.78 -0.98
N LEU A 99 7.45 26.77 -0.27
CA LEU A 99 8.33 27.94 -0.16
C LEU A 99 8.90 28.34 -1.53
N GLN A 100 9.31 27.37 -2.35
CA GLN A 100 9.83 27.63 -3.69
C GLN A 100 8.74 28.22 -4.60
N ALA A 101 7.52 27.65 -4.58
CA ALA A 101 6.38 28.17 -5.32
C ALA A 101 5.99 29.59 -4.89
N LEU A 102 6.07 29.89 -3.58
CA LEU A 102 5.86 31.24 -3.06
C LEU A 102 6.95 32.21 -3.56
N ILE A 103 8.22 31.81 -3.52
CA ILE A 103 9.34 32.61 -4.04
C ILE A 103 9.16 32.87 -5.54
N ASP A 104 8.76 31.86 -6.30
CA ASP A 104 8.58 31.98 -7.75
C ASP A 104 7.39 32.87 -8.08
N SER A 105 6.28 32.76 -7.34
CA SER A 105 5.14 33.68 -7.44
C SER A 105 5.53 35.13 -7.09
N LEU A 106 6.33 35.34 -6.03
CA LEU A 106 6.82 36.67 -5.67
C LEU A 106 7.76 37.25 -6.74
N LYS A 107 8.61 36.42 -7.36
CA LYS A 107 9.47 36.85 -8.47
C LYS A 107 8.68 37.19 -9.73
N GLU A 108 7.65 36.39 -10.05
CA GLU A 108 6.79 36.61 -11.22
C GLU A 108 5.98 37.91 -11.09
N ASN A 109 5.54 38.24 -9.88
CA ASN A 109 4.77 39.45 -9.60
C ASN A 109 5.64 40.69 -9.27
N ALA A 110 6.96 40.54 -9.19
CA ALA A 110 7.88 41.64 -8.91
C ALA A 110 8.46 42.23 -10.21
N ASP A 111 8.50 43.56 -10.33
CA ASP A 111 9.22 44.26 -11.39
C ASP A 111 10.74 44.25 -11.07
N ILE A 112 11.41 43.14 -11.39
CA ILE A 112 12.83 42.93 -11.10
C ILE A 112 13.68 43.63 -12.18
N LYS A 113 14.29 44.77 -11.83
CA LYS A 113 15.30 45.44 -12.67
C LYS A 113 16.71 44.90 -12.37
N LEU A 114 17.22 44.05 -13.26
CA LEU A 114 18.60 43.54 -13.21
C LEU A 114 19.57 44.53 -13.88
N TYR A 115 20.39 45.20 -13.07
CA TYR A 115 21.47 46.05 -13.57
C TYR A 115 22.74 45.21 -13.77
N LYS A 116 23.07 44.92 -15.03
CA LYS A 116 24.20 44.06 -15.44
C LYS A 116 25.60 44.66 -15.18
N GLU A 117 25.70 45.86 -14.63
CA GLU A 117 26.99 46.53 -14.40
C GLU A 117 27.76 46.05 -13.16
N ASN A 118 27.18 45.14 -12.35
CA ASN A 118 27.84 44.57 -11.16
C ASN A 118 27.65 43.04 -11.05
N LEU A 119 27.46 42.34 -12.17
CA LEU A 119 27.45 40.87 -12.25
C LEU A 119 28.77 40.33 -12.78
#